data_AF-X0C6L3-F1
#
_entry.id   AF-X0C6L3-F1
#
_cell.length_a   1.000
_cell.length_b   1.000
_cell.length_c   1.000
_cell.angle_alpha   90.00
_cell.angle_beta   90.00
_cell.angle_gamma   90.00
#
_symmetry.space_group_name_H-M   'P 1'
#
loop_
_entity.id
_entity.type
_entity.pdbx_description
1 polymer ?
#
loop_
_entity_poly.entity_id
_entity_poly.type
_entity_poly.pdbx_seq_one_letter_code
_entity_poly.pdbx_strand_id
1 'polypeptide(L)'
;MSEKNEVTQTENGTVPRSKKRTCARHCKRFWWVYLIILCVIVVIVVPVIILVAVPKIAQSKINEAKLEIQSVRILDTESDAYLMEIDSSITTDGKIHAKVDPFEADMYLEDWPAHVAFATVKMPETNSNKHQVVNVSQQVTITDMDEFTRFNVWFHNNETVRVTVYGKTKVKPSGLSRKYGVTFKKTLELKGLNHFAGTEVNDGHIGFGSGKDGPNFNGTTTIPNASVFTLDNGNVTFTNFVGDIEVGTLTIPNLVLKPGDNVVNITASMNQSIILNAVQQEPYCKTGILPFKLLGKSVINHGENLTYFAAALASSNQTVEIDIGAILKKDLDYEVKCQSKND
;
A
#
# COMPACT_ATOMS: atom_id res chain seq x y z
N MET A 1 35.44 -64.68 93.73
CA MET A 1 34.56 -65.84 93.90
C MET A 1 33.69 -65.94 92.64
N SER A 2 33.43 -67.15 92.20
CA SER A 2 32.95 -67.55 90.87
C SER A 2 31.48 -67.17 90.55
N GLU A 3 31.05 -67.54 89.34
CA GLU A 3 29.68 -67.69 88.78
C GLU A 3 29.07 -66.47 88.06
N LYS A 4 28.39 -66.58 86.91
CA LYS A 4 28.06 -67.68 85.97
C LYS A 4 27.52 -67.03 84.67
N ASN A 5 27.65 -67.73 83.55
CA ASN A 5 27.02 -67.38 82.27
C ASN A 5 25.48 -67.49 82.33
N GLU A 6 24.79 -66.69 81.52
CA GLU A 6 23.62 -67.19 80.78
C GLU A 6 23.45 -66.46 79.44
N VAL A 7 23.37 -67.25 78.38
CA VAL A 7 23.18 -66.82 76.99
C VAL A 7 21.71 -66.97 76.66
N THR A 8 21.12 -66.00 75.98
CA THR A 8 19.89 -66.20 75.21
C THR A 8 20.06 -65.59 73.82
N GLN A 9 20.12 -66.45 72.81
CA GLN A 9 19.97 -66.08 71.40
C GLN A 9 18.49 -65.76 71.13
N THR A 10 18.22 -64.76 70.30
CA THR A 10 16.94 -64.64 69.60
C THR A 10 17.21 -64.16 68.17
N GLU A 11 16.48 -64.76 67.24
CA GLU A 11 16.74 -64.87 65.81
C GLU A 11 16.78 -63.56 65.01
N ASN A 12 17.60 -63.60 63.95
CA ASN A 12 17.60 -62.65 62.85
C ASN A 12 16.32 -62.77 62.01
N GLY A 13 15.35 -61.87 62.23
CA GLY A 13 14.29 -61.57 61.27
C GLY A 13 14.74 -60.52 60.26
N THR A 14 15.13 -60.92 59.05
CA THR A 14 15.38 -60.00 57.93
C THR A 14 14.07 -59.37 57.44
N VAL A 15 13.81 -58.13 57.87
CA VAL A 15 12.72 -57.28 57.35
C VAL A 15 13.08 -56.81 55.93
N PRO A 16 12.20 -56.90 54.91
CA PRO A 16 12.52 -56.48 53.56
C PRO A 16 12.73 -54.96 53.53
N ARG A 17 13.92 -54.53 53.09
CA ARG A 17 14.27 -53.12 52.89
C ARG A 17 13.37 -52.52 51.81
N SER A 18 12.35 -51.78 52.23
CA SER A 18 11.50 -50.98 51.36
C SER A 18 12.35 -49.96 50.58
N LYS A 19 12.40 -50.11 49.24
CA LYS A 19 13.08 -49.22 48.27
C LYS A 19 12.64 -47.74 48.37
N LYS A 20 11.55 -47.43 49.09
CA LYS A 20 11.04 -46.07 49.29
C LYS A 20 11.81 -45.24 50.34
N ARG A 21 12.51 -45.87 51.30
CA ARG A 21 13.24 -45.13 52.38
C ARG A 21 14.64 -44.64 51.98
N THR A 22 15.25 -45.19 50.93
CA THR A 22 16.60 -44.84 50.47
C THR A 22 16.63 -43.58 49.59
N CYS A 23 15.66 -43.37 48.70
CA CYS A 23 15.56 -42.14 47.89
C CYS A 23 15.37 -40.88 48.75
N ALA A 24 14.55 -40.95 49.80
CA ALA A 24 14.28 -39.81 50.69
C ALA A 24 15.51 -39.38 51.51
N ARG A 25 16.42 -40.32 51.82
CA ARG A 25 17.65 -40.04 52.58
C ARG A 25 18.78 -39.54 51.67
N HIS A 26 18.77 -39.91 50.38
CA HIS A 26 19.70 -39.44 49.35
C HIS A 26 19.44 -37.99 48.95
N CYS A 27 18.17 -37.61 48.71
CA CYS A 27 17.79 -36.22 48.40
C CYS A 27 18.05 -35.26 49.57
N LYS A 28 18.03 -35.71 50.83
CA LYS A 28 18.35 -34.89 52.01
C LYS A 28 19.85 -34.71 52.24
N ARG A 29 20.71 -35.62 51.73
CA ARG A 29 22.17 -35.59 51.92
C ARG A 29 22.91 -34.86 50.79
N PHE A 30 22.40 -34.93 49.56
CA PHE A 30 23.00 -34.32 48.37
C PHE A 30 22.19 -33.16 47.80
N TRP A 31 21.27 -32.56 48.58
CA TRP A 31 20.43 -31.44 48.14
C TRP A 31 21.23 -30.28 47.54
N TRP A 32 22.41 -29.98 48.11
CA TRP A 32 23.32 -28.94 47.63
C TRP A 32 23.91 -29.25 46.24
N VAL A 33 24.14 -30.52 45.88
CA VAL A 33 24.61 -30.91 44.54
C VAL A 33 23.53 -30.68 43.50
N TYR A 34 22.29 -31.09 43.80
CA TYR A 34 21.14 -30.82 42.93
C TYR A 34 20.86 -29.32 42.78
N LEU A 35 21.07 -28.53 43.85
CA LEU A 35 20.98 -27.08 43.81
C LEU A 35 22.07 -26.47 42.92
N ILE A 36 23.33 -26.93 43.01
CA ILE A 36 24.42 -26.47 42.14
C ILE A 36 24.15 -26.83 40.68
N ILE A 37 23.72 -28.07 40.40
CA ILE A 37 23.36 -28.48 39.03
C ILE A 37 22.21 -27.64 38.50
N LEU A 38 21.18 -27.37 39.31
CA LEU A 38 20.08 -26.49 38.94
C LEU A 38 20.58 -25.07 38.64
N CYS A 39 21.47 -24.51 39.48
CA CYS A 39 22.08 -23.21 39.22
C CYS A 39 22.87 -23.19 37.91
N VAL A 40 23.68 -24.21 37.63
CA VAL A 40 24.43 -24.32 36.36
C VAL A 40 23.48 -24.40 35.17
N ILE A 41 22.41 -25.20 35.26
CA ILE A 41 21.38 -25.28 34.22
C ILE A 41 20.74 -23.91 34.02
N VAL A 42 20.35 -23.21 35.09
CA VAL A 42 19.75 -21.88 35.00
C VAL A 42 20.71 -20.88 34.35
N VAL A 43 21.99 -20.89 34.75
CA VAL A 43 23.03 -19.99 34.21
C VAL A 43 23.33 -20.28 32.73
N ILE A 44 23.08 -21.49 32.23
CA ILE A 44 23.23 -21.80 30.80
C ILE A 44 21.92 -21.52 30.04
N VAL A 45 20.80 -22.02 30.55
CA VAL A 45 19.50 -21.98 29.88
C VAL A 45 18.96 -20.56 29.80
N VAL A 46 19.06 -19.75 30.87
CA VAL A 46 18.53 -18.38 30.87
C VAL A 46 19.22 -17.50 29.82
N PRO A 47 20.56 -17.45 29.73
CA PRO A 47 21.23 -16.73 28.64
C PRO A 47 20.88 -17.28 27.26
N VAL A 48 20.76 -18.59 27.08
CA VAL A 48 20.36 -19.18 25.78
C VAL A 48 18.96 -18.70 25.38
N ILE A 49 18.00 -18.68 26.30
CA ILE A 49 16.65 -18.16 26.05
C ILE A 49 16.72 -16.67 25.67
N ILE A 50 17.38 -15.86 26.50
CA ILE A 50 17.44 -14.40 26.32
C ILE A 50 18.18 -14.02 25.03
N LEU A 51 19.23 -14.73 24.65
CA LEU A 51 20.09 -14.38 23.53
C LEU A 51 19.66 -15.02 22.19
N VAL A 52 19.04 -16.19 22.21
CA VAL A 52 18.72 -16.95 20.99
C VAL A 52 17.22 -17.09 20.77
N ALA A 53 16.45 -17.41 21.81
CA ALA A 53 15.00 -17.64 21.66
C ALA A 53 14.23 -16.31 21.51
N VAL A 54 14.51 -15.32 22.35
CA VAL A 54 13.80 -14.03 22.32
C VAL A 54 13.91 -13.30 20.97
N PRO A 55 15.09 -13.14 20.33
CA PRO A 55 15.16 -12.50 19.02
C PRO A 55 14.34 -13.23 17.94
N LYS A 56 14.34 -14.57 17.95
CA LYS A 56 13.56 -15.38 17.01
C LYS A 56 12.06 -15.20 17.22
N ILE A 57 11.61 -15.20 18.47
CA ILE A 57 10.20 -14.95 18.81
C ILE A 57 9.79 -13.53 18.41
N ALA A 58 10.62 -12.53 18.70
CA ALA A 58 10.37 -11.14 18.32
C ALA A 58 10.23 -11.00 16.79
N GLN A 59 11.13 -11.63 16.02
CA GLN A 59 11.04 -11.64 14.56
C GLN A 59 9.76 -12.36 14.07
N SER A 60 9.42 -13.52 14.65
CA SER A 60 8.19 -14.25 14.31
C SER A 60 6.95 -13.39 14.53
N LYS A 61 6.88 -12.67 15.65
CA LYS A 61 5.75 -11.80 15.98
C LYS A 61 5.62 -10.61 15.03
N ILE A 62 6.73 -10.00 14.63
CA ILE A 62 6.73 -8.96 13.60
C ILE A 62 6.26 -9.54 12.26
N ASN A 63 6.69 -10.75 11.88
CA ASN A 63 6.27 -11.41 10.65
C ASN A 63 4.77 -11.77 10.66
N GLU A 64 4.23 -12.21 11.80
CA GLU A 64 2.82 -12.56 12.01
C GLU A 64 1.89 -11.34 12.05
N ALA A 65 2.39 -10.16 12.44
CA ALA A 65 1.59 -8.95 12.51
C ALA A 65 1.00 -8.58 11.15
N LYS A 66 -0.29 -8.20 11.11
CA LYS A 66 -0.94 -7.75 9.88
C LYS A 66 -0.91 -6.23 9.83
N LEU A 67 -0.45 -5.68 8.71
CA LEU A 67 -0.52 -4.26 8.41
C LEU A 67 -1.65 -4.05 7.39
N GLU A 68 -2.60 -3.18 7.71
CA GLU A 68 -3.71 -2.83 6.85
C GLU A 68 -3.69 -1.31 6.61
N ILE A 69 -3.74 -0.89 5.34
CA ILE A 69 -3.81 0.51 4.94
C ILE A 69 -5.27 0.88 4.73
N GLN A 70 -5.77 1.87 5.48
CA GLN A 70 -7.14 2.36 5.32
C GLN A 70 -7.20 3.54 4.35
N SER A 71 -6.24 4.44 4.42
CA SER A 71 -6.17 5.62 3.53
C SER A 71 -4.72 6.03 3.29
N VAL A 72 -4.45 6.56 2.11
CA VAL A 72 -3.20 7.28 1.81
C VAL A 72 -3.58 8.60 1.15
N ARG A 73 -2.97 9.70 1.56
CA ARG A 73 -3.21 11.04 1.00
C ARG A 73 -1.87 11.62 0.57
N ILE A 74 -1.77 11.91 -0.72
CA ILE A 74 -0.63 12.55 -1.37
C ILE A 74 -1.10 13.95 -1.72
N LEU A 75 -0.67 14.92 -0.91
CA LEU A 75 -1.11 16.31 -0.92
C LEU A 75 0.08 17.23 -1.14
N ASP A 76 -0.19 18.50 -1.45
CA ASP A 76 0.84 19.55 -1.59
C ASP A 76 2.01 19.05 -2.47
N THR A 77 1.64 18.53 -3.65
CA THR A 77 2.59 17.86 -4.55
C THR A 77 3.47 18.89 -5.25
N GLU A 78 4.78 18.65 -5.16
CA GLU A 78 5.86 19.42 -5.77
C GLU A 78 6.64 18.51 -6.75
N SER A 79 7.58 19.08 -7.48
CA SER A 79 8.41 18.37 -8.45
C SER A 79 9.34 17.33 -7.82
N ASP A 80 9.81 17.55 -6.59
CA ASP A 80 10.71 16.64 -5.86
C ASP A 80 10.25 16.30 -4.44
N ALA A 81 9.08 16.76 -4.01
CA ALA A 81 8.53 16.48 -2.69
C ALA A 81 6.99 16.44 -2.68
N TYR A 82 6.42 15.91 -1.60
CA TYR A 82 4.98 15.92 -1.35
C TYR A 82 4.67 15.67 0.12
N LEU A 83 3.50 16.12 0.58
CA LEU A 83 2.96 15.74 1.88
C LEU A 83 2.30 14.36 1.78
N MET A 84 2.77 13.42 2.59
CA MET A 84 2.22 12.07 2.68
C MET A 84 1.51 11.89 4.02
N GLU A 85 0.22 11.52 3.97
CA GLU A 85 -0.53 11.10 5.14
C GLU A 85 -1.04 9.66 4.96
N ILE A 86 -0.72 8.77 5.90
CA ILE A 86 -1.14 7.37 5.87
C ILE A 86 -1.95 7.08 7.13
N ASP A 87 -3.18 6.60 6.94
CA ASP A 87 -3.95 5.96 8.00
C ASP A 87 -3.82 4.44 7.84
N SER A 88 -3.20 3.82 8.84
CA SER A 88 -2.96 2.38 8.87
C SER A 88 -3.33 1.77 10.22
N SER A 89 -3.48 0.45 10.24
CA SER A 89 -3.60 -0.30 11.48
C SER A 89 -2.72 -1.55 11.47
N ILE A 90 -2.21 -1.87 12.66
CA ILE A 90 -1.42 -3.06 12.92
C ILE A 90 -2.21 -3.97 13.84
N THR A 91 -2.44 -5.20 13.40
CA THR A 91 -3.12 -6.23 14.18
C THR A 91 -2.13 -7.34 14.57
N THR A 92 -2.10 -7.69 15.85
CA THR A 92 -1.23 -8.73 16.42
C THR A 92 -2.05 -9.73 17.24
N ASP A 93 -1.44 -10.84 17.68
CA ASP A 93 -2.11 -11.79 18.58
C ASP A 93 -2.29 -11.26 20.01
N GLY A 94 -1.65 -10.13 20.35
CA GLY A 94 -1.71 -9.47 21.66
C GLY A 94 -1.10 -10.28 22.82
N LYS A 95 -0.45 -11.42 22.55
CA LYS A 95 0.04 -12.34 23.60
C LYS A 95 1.37 -11.89 24.20
N ILE A 96 2.17 -11.17 23.43
CA ILE A 96 3.49 -10.69 23.83
C ILE A 96 3.46 -9.18 23.76
N HIS A 97 3.44 -8.53 24.93
CA HIS A 97 3.58 -7.08 25.00
C HIS A 97 5.03 -6.69 24.69
N ALA A 98 5.21 -5.88 23.66
CA ALA A 98 6.48 -5.27 23.34
C ALA A 98 6.28 -3.85 22.80
N LYS A 99 7.34 -3.05 22.88
CA LYS A 99 7.46 -1.77 22.18
C LYS A 99 8.36 -1.95 20.96
N VAL A 100 7.99 -1.37 19.84
CA VAL A 100 8.78 -1.33 18.61
C VAL A 100 9.28 0.10 18.45
N ASP A 101 10.60 0.27 18.41
CA ASP A 101 11.22 1.58 18.22
C ASP A 101 10.80 2.19 16.87
N PRO A 102 10.74 3.54 16.76
CA PRO A 102 10.56 4.20 15.47
C PRO A 102 11.73 3.88 14.53
N PHE A 103 11.46 3.86 13.23
CA PHE A 103 12.44 3.48 12.22
C PHE A 103 12.08 4.06 10.85
N GLU A 104 13.06 4.15 9.95
CA GLU A 104 12.82 4.48 8.55
C GLU A 104 12.53 3.20 7.77
N ALA A 105 11.49 3.25 6.94
CA ALA A 105 11.04 2.15 6.13
C ALA A 105 11.03 2.53 4.65
N ASP A 106 11.75 1.77 3.85
CA ASP A 106 11.81 1.90 2.41
C ASP A 106 10.61 1.20 1.77
N MET A 107 10.00 1.86 0.81
CA MET A 107 8.88 1.35 0.02
C MET A 107 9.35 1.06 -1.40
N TYR A 108 9.15 -0.16 -1.87
CA TYR A 108 9.51 -0.58 -3.22
C TYR A 108 8.44 -1.46 -3.86
N LEU A 109 8.41 -1.51 -5.19
CA LEU A 109 7.55 -2.42 -5.95
C LEU A 109 8.05 -3.86 -5.80
N GLU A 110 7.25 -4.77 -5.23
CA GLU A 110 7.68 -6.15 -4.98
C GLU A 110 7.94 -6.91 -6.28
N ASP A 111 7.14 -6.62 -7.30
CA ASP A 111 7.20 -7.25 -8.63
C ASP A 111 8.29 -6.64 -9.54
N TRP A 112 8.97 -5.58 -9.08
CA TRP A 112 10.12 -5.00 -9.78
C TRP A 112 11.43 -5.64 -9.29
N PRO A 113 12.19 -6.38 -10.11
CA PRO A 113 13.33 -7.18 -9.65
C PRO A 113 14.44 -6.40 -8.92
N ALA A 114 14.58 -5.11 -9.20
CA ALA A 114 15.64 -4.30 -8.60
C ALA A 114 15.39 -3.99 -7.11
N HIS A 115 14.13 -4.06 -6.65
CA HIS A 115 13.70 -3.72 -5.27
C HIS A 115 14.30 -2.39 -4.76
N VAL A 116 14.45 -1.41 -5.65
CA VAL A 116 14.91 -0.07 -5.31
C VAL A 116 13.72 0.73 -4.76
N ALA A 117 13.99 1.52 -3.72
CA ALA A 117 12.95 2.28 -3.04
C ALA A 117 12.46 3.44 -3.91
N PHE A 118 11.14 3.60 -4.02
CA PHE A 118 10.53 4.78 -4.63
C PHE A 118 10.18 5.86 -3.59
N ALA A 119 10.10 5.48 -2.31
CA ALA A 119 9.85 6.38 -1.19
C ALA A 119 10.39 5.80 0.12
N THR A 120 10.70 6.66 1.09
CA THR A 120 11.06 6.27 2.46
C THR A 120 10.12 6.96 3.45
N VAL A 121 9.58 6.19 4.38
CA VAL A 121 8.57 6.63 5.37
C VAL A 121 9.15 6.47 6.77
N LYS A 122 9.02 7.50 7.61
CA LYS A 122 9.36 7.41 9.04
C LYS A 122 8.21 6.79 9.81
N MET A 123 8.39 5.54 10.24
CA MET A 123 7.43 4.81 11.05
C MET A 123 7.58 5.22 12.54
N PRO A 124 6.48 5.60 13.22
CA PRO A 124 6.54 6.02 14.62
C PRO A 124 6.77 4.85 15.58
N GLU A 125 6.99 5.14 16.87
CA GLU A 125 7.00 4.11 17.91
C GLU A 125 5.65 3.38 17.93
N THR A 126 5.69 2.05 17.91
CA THR A 126 4.48 1.22 17.99
C THR A 126 4.57 0.22 19.14
N ASN A 127 3.48 -0.48 19.42
CA ASN A 127 3.41 -1.49 20.47
C ASN A 127 2.74 -2.77 19.96
N SER A 128 2.74 -3.82 20.78
CA SER A 128 2.18 -5.12 20.42
C SER A 128 0.75 -5.31 20.92
N ASN A 129 -0.04 -4.24 20.98
CA ASN A 129 -1.48 -4.37 21.28
C ASN A 129 -2.17 -5.17 20.17
N LYS A 130 -3.30 -5.80 20.52
CA LYS A 130 -4.06 -6.65 19.59
C LYS A 130 -4.48 -5.88 18.33
N HIS A 131 -4.84 -4.62 18.50
CA HIS A 131 -5.13 -3.69 17.43
C HIS A 131 -4.53 -2.33 17.78
N GLN A 132 -3.80 -1.74 16.85
CA GLN A 132 -3.21 -0.43 17.00
C GLN A 132 -3.43 0.39 15.72
N VAL A 133 -3.96 1.60 15.87
CA VAL A 133 -3.99 2.59 14.79
C VAL A 133 -2.63 3.28 14.72
N VAL A 134 -2.10 3.41 13.50
CA VAL A 134 -0.81 4.04 13.21
C VAL A 134 -1.04 5.05 12.10
N ASN A 135 -1.07 6.32 12.47
CA ASN A 135 -1.23 7.43 11.55
C ASN A 135 0.11 8.13 11.37
N VAL A 136 0.47 8.38 10.13
CA VAL A 136 1.72 9.03 9.74
C VAL A 136 1.36 10.27 8.92
N SER A 137 1.97 11.41 9.21
CA SER A 137 1.90 12.62 8.39
C SER A 137 3.30 13.22 8.34
N GLN A 138 3.86 13.33 7.13
CA GLN A 138 5.24 13.82 6.93
C GLN A 138 5.46 14.34 5.50
N GLN A 139 6.38 15.28 5.35
CA GLN A 139 6.94 15.62 4.04
C GLN A 139 7.85 14.48 3.58
N VAL A 140 7.66 14.03 2.34
CA VAL A 140 8.51 13.04 1.68
C VAL A 140 9.24 13.71 0.53
N THR A 141 10.56 13.55 0.49
CA THR A 141 11.40 13.96 -0.63
C THR A 141 11.61 12.76 -1.56
N ILE A 142 11.44 12.98 -2.85
CA ILE A 142 11.63 11.98 -3.90
C ILE A 142 13.13 11.83 -4.15
N THR A 143 13.74 10.79 -3.57
CA THR A 143 15.19 10.55 -3.70
C THR A 143 15.57 9.85 -5.00
N ASP A 144 14.65 9.09 -5.59
CA ASP A 144 14.83 8.39 -6.86
C ASP A 144 13.60 8.64 -7.75
N MET A 145 13.73 9.61 -8.65
CA MET A 145 12.63 10.04 -9.53
C MET A 145 12.22 8.95 -10.53
N ASP A 146 13.16 8.10 -10.94
CA ASP A 146 12.89 7.03 -11.91
C ASP A 146 12.05 5.92 -11.25
N GLU A 147 12.41 5.51 -10.04
CA GLU A 147 11.62 4.55 -9.24
C GLU A 147 10.27 5.13 -8.81
N PHE A 148 10.21 6.40 -8.44
CA PHE A 148 8.94 7.06 -8.15
C PHE A 148 8.03 7.16 -9.37
N THR A 149 8.58 7.53 -10.53
CA THR A 149 7.83 7.55 -11.80
C THR A 149 7.35 6.14 -12.17
N ARG A 150 8.19 5.12 -12.01
CA ARG A 150 7.81 3.72 -12.25
C ARG A 150 6.68 3.26 -11.35
N PHE A 151 6.72 3.60 -10.06
CA PHE A 151 5.61 3.34 -9.15
C PHE A 151 4.31 3.99 -9.65
N ASN A 152 4.34 5.27 -10.03
CA ASN A 152 3.16 5.98 -10.54
C ASN A 152 2.60 5.35 -11.82
N VAL A 153 3.46 4.93 -12.76
CA VAL A 153 3.05 4.21 -13.97
C VAL A 153 2.37 2.87 -13.64
N TRP A 154 2.96 2.09 -12.73
CA TRP A 154 2.38 0.82 -12.29
C TRP A 154 1.05 1.01 -11.56
N PHE A 155 0.98 2.03 -10.70
CA PHE A 155 -0.20 2.39 -9.94
C PHE A 155 -1.35 2.86 -10.83
N HIS A 156 -1.04 3.61 -11.89
CA HIS A 156 -2.04 4.05 -12.86
C HIS A 156 -2.61 2.90 -13.70
N ASN A 157 -1.75 2.04 -14.23
CA ASN A 157 -2.15 1.04 -15.23
C ASN A 157 -2.78 -0.23 -14.63
N ASN A 158 -2.38 -0.65 -13.43
CA ASN A 158 -2.82 -1.94 -12.90
C ASN A 158 -4.05 -1.82 -11.99
N GLU A 159 -4.86 -2.88 -11.96
CA GLU A 159 -5.94 -3.05 -10.96
C GLU A 159 -5.39 -3.18 -9.54
N THR A 160 -4.27 -3.87 -9.38
CA THR A 160 -3.56 -4.02 -8.11
C THR A 160 -2.05 -3.87 -8.29
N VAL A 161 -1.39 -3.37 -7.25
CA VAL A 161 0.06 -3.21 -7.18
C VAL A 161 0.55 -3.75 -5.83
N ARG A 162 1.61 -4.55 -5.86
CA ARG A 162 2.24 -5.04 -4.62
C ARG A 162 3.40 -4.17 -4.22
N VAL A 163 3.27 -3.53 -3.06
CA VAL A 163 4.27 -2.66 -2.46
C VAL A 163 4.82 -3.31 -1.22
N THR A 164 6.15 -3.39 -1.11
CA THR A 164 6.80 -3.84 0.11
C THR A 164 7.33 -2.67 0.91
N VAL A 165 7.00 -2.68 2.21
CA VAL A 165 7.55 -1.79 3.23
C VAL A 165 8.63 -2.55 3.98
N TYR A 166 9.88 -2.09 3.90
CA TYR A 166 11.06 -2.73 4.46
C TYR A 166 11.83 -1.79 5.37
N GLY A 167 12.16 -2.23 6.59
CA GLY A 167 13.00 -1.46 7.49
C GLY A 167 13.59 -2.30 8.62
N LYS A 168 14.66 -1.82 9.23
CA LYS A 168 15.27 -2.44 10.42
C LYS A 168 14.89 -1.64 11.65
N THR A 169 14.35 -2.32 12.65
CA THR A 169 13.97 -1.70 13.92
C THR A 169 14.41 -2.54 15.12
N LYS A 170 14.13 -2.06 16.33
CA LYS A 170 14.40 -2.76 17.57
C LYS A 170 13.10 -2.93 18.35
N VAL A 171 12.90 -4.13 18.88
CA VAL A 171 11.74 -4.47 19.72
C VAL A 171 12.21 -4.67 21.15
N LYS A 172 11.47 -4.11 22.11
CA LYS A 172 11.67 -4.30 23.54
C LYS A 172 10.48 -5.06 24.13
N PRO A 173 10.61 -6.39 24.34
CA PRO A 173 9.60 -7.16 25.08
C PRO A 173 9.46 -6.65 26.50
N SER A 174 8.22 -6.62 27.01
CA SER A 174 7.93 -6.27 28.40
C SER A 174 8.62 -7.24 29.36
N GLY A 175 9.18 -6.72 30.45
CA GLY A 175 9.94 -7.49 31.44
C GLY A 175 11.41 -7.74 31.09
N LEU A 176 11.86 -7.36 29.89
CA LEU A 176 13.28 -7.40 29.51
C LEU A 176 13.84 -5.97 29.39
N SER A 177 15.07 -5.77 29.89
CA SER A 177 15.78 -4.49 29.75
C SER A 177 16.37 -4.30 28.35
N ARG A 178 16.67 -5.40 27.66
CA ARG A 178 17.34 -5.43 26.35
C ARG A 178 16.36 -5.24 25.20
N LYS A 179 16.81 -4.49 24.18
CA LYS A 179 16.15 -4.40 22.87
C LYS A 179 16.75 -5.41 21.89
N TYR A 180 15.92 -5.93 20.99
CA TYR A 180 16.28 -6.94 20.01
C TYR A 180 16.08 -6.40 18.61
N GLY A 181 17.10 -6.50 17.76
CA GLY A 181 16.99 -6.11 16.36
C GLY A 181 16.04 -7.05 15.62
N VAL A 182 15.15 -6.48 14.83
CA VAL A 182 14.21 -7.19 13.97
C VAL A 182 14.14 -6.51 12.61
N THR A 183 13.73 -7.26 11.60
CA THR A 183 13.43 -6.74 10.28
C THR A 183 11.91 -6.63 10.14
N PHE A 184 11.43 -5.43 9.83
CA PHE A 184 10.06 -5.20 9.40
C PHE A 184 10.03 -5.36 7.88
N LYS A 185 9.34 -6.38 7.38
CA LYS A 185 9.08 -6.57 5.95
C LYS A 185 7.61 -6.93 5.77
N LYS A 186 6.86 -6.07 5.08
CA LYS A 186 5.43 -6.28 4.80
C LYS A 186 5.16 -5.98 3.33
N THR A 187 4.70 -6.99 2.60
CA THR A 187 4.21 -6.83 1.24
C THR A 187 2.70 -6.65 1.31
N LEU A 188 2.23 -5.53 0.77
CA LEU A 188 0.84 -5.11 0.73
C LEU A 188 0.36 -5.17 -0.71
N GLU A 189 -0.80 -5.75 -0.93
CA GLU A 189 -1.51 -5.64 -2.21
C GLU A 189 -2.47 -4.45 -2.11
N LEU A 190 -2.22 -3.42 -2.93
CA LEU A 190 -2.98 -2.19 -2.97
C LEU A 190 -3.76 -2.13 -4.29
N LYS A 191 -4.99 -1.62 -4.27
CA LYS A 191 -5.71 -1.31 -5.50
C LYS A 191 -5.03 -0.13 -6.22
N GLY A 192 -4.78 -0.27 -7.51
CA GLY A 192 -4.35 0.82 -8.38
C GLY A 192 -5.53 1.60 -8.95
N LEU A 193 -5.26 2.43 -9.96
CA LEU A 193 -6.25 3.28 -10.61
C LEU A 193 -6.95 2.58 -11.78
N ASN A 194 -6.42 1.45 -12.25
CA ASN A 194 -6.98 0.66 -13.36
C ASN A 194 -7.34 1.52 -14.59
N HIS A 195 -6.42 2.38 -15.03
CA HIS A 195 -6.65 3.30 -16.16
C HIS A 195 -7.90 4.20 -16.01
N PHE A 196 -8.37 4.41 -14.78
CA PHE A 196 -9.66 5.06 -14.47
C PHE A 196 -10.84 4.40 -15.21
N ALA A 197 -10.83 3.07 -15.32
CA ALA A 197 -11.91 2.30 -15.92
C ALA A 197 -13.27 2.69 -15.33
N GLY A 198 -14.24 2.96 -16.21
CA GLY A 198 -15.54 3.51 -15.83
C GLY A 198 -15.63 5.04 -15.87
N THR A 199 -14.63 5.72 -16.44
CA THR A 199 -14.73 7.16 -16.68
C THR A 199 -15.81 7.46 -17.71
N GLU A 200 -16.68 8.41 -17.37
CA GLU A 200 -17.82 8.81 -18.20
C GLU A 200 -17.87 10.33 -18.33
N VAL A 201 -18.21 10.81 -19.53
CA VAL A 201 -18.45 12.24 -19.76
C VAL A 201 -19.95 12.51 -19.67
N ASN A 202 -20.31 13.45 -18.80
CA ASN A 202 -21.67 13.85 -18.50
C ASN A 202 -21.88 15.32 -18.86
N ASP A 203 -23.10 15.66 -19.27
CA ASP A 203 -23.49 17.06 -19.55
C ASP A 203 -22.51 17.79 -20.50
N GLY A 204 -22.04 17.10 -21.53
CA GLY A 204 -21.20 17.68 -22.56
C GLY A 204 -21.94 18.78 -23.33
N HIS A 205 -21.22 19.87 -23.61
CA HIS A 205 -21.70 20.99 -24.40
C HIS A 205 -20.64 21.46 -25.41
N ILE A 206 -21.10 21.73 -26.63
CA ILE A 206 -20.27 22.23 -27.73
C ILE A 206 -20.57 23.70 -27.97
N GLY A 207 -19.53 24.54 -27.84
CA GLY A 207 -19.59 25.96 -28.20
C GLY A 207 -19.16 26.19 -29.66
N PHE A 208 -19.61 27.29 -30.26
CA PHE A 208 -19.11 27.70 -31.58
C PHE A 208 -17.72 28.33 -31.47
N GLY A 209 -16.74 27.77 -32.16
CA GLY A 209 -15.38 28.33 -32.21
C GLY A 209 -14.37 27.34 -32.77
N SER A 210 -13.28 27.84 -33.34
CA SER A 210 -12.24 27.02 -33.95
C SER A 210 -11.41 26.19 -32.95
N GLY A 211 -11.66 26.38 -31.64
CA GLY A 211 -10.84 25.84 -30.56
C GLY A 211 -9.49 26.54 -30.37
N LYS A 212 -9.11 27.44 -31.29
CA LYS A 212 -7.85 28.20 -31.27
C LYS A 212 -7.89 29.42 -30.36
N ASP A 213 -9.06 30.06 -30.25
CA ASP A 213 -9.27 31.29 -29.48
C ASP A 213 -9.74 31.02 -28.03
N GLY A 214 -9.98 29.74 -27.70
CA GLY A 214 -10.45 29.28 -26.39
C GLY A 214 -11.11 27.90 -26.48
N PRO A 215 -11.45 27.29 -25.33
CA PRO A 215 -12.17 26.02 -25.29
C PRO A 215 -13.51 26.10 -26.03
N ASN A 216 -13.78 25.13 -26.90
CA ASN A 216 -15.03 25.02 -27.65
C ASN A 216 -15.85 23.79 -27.22
N PHE A 217 -15.45 23.16 -26.13
CA PHE A 217 -16.19 22.12 -25.44
C PHE A 217 -16.06 22.29 -23.93
N ASN A 218 -17.15 22.06 -23.21
CA ASN A 218 -17.14 21.93 -21.76
C ASN A 218 -18.11 20.84 -21.32
N GLY A 219 -17.97 20.40 -20.08
CA GLY A 219 -18.89 19.42 -19.50
C GLY A 219 -18.41 18.99 -18.13
N THR A 220 -19.01 17.92 -17.63
CA THR A 220 -18.56 17.23 -16.42
C THR A 220 -18.07 15.83 -16.78
N THR A 221 -17.23 15.25 -15.96
CA THR A 221 -16.85 13.85 -16.09
C THR A 221 -16.80 13.21 -14.72
N THR A 222 -17.20 11.95 -14.65
CA THR A 222 -17.01 11.12 -13.47
C THR A 222 -15.74 10.31 -13.67
N ILE A 223 -14.75 10.49 -12.79
CA ILE A 223 -13.49 9.75 -12.79
C ILE A 223 -13.48 8.80 -11.59
N PRO A 224 -13.59 7.48 -11.80
CA PRO A 224 -13.48 6.51 -10.72
C PRO A 224 -12.05 6.40 -10.21
N ASN A 225 -11.90 6.34 -8.90
CA ASN A 225 -10.66 5.99 -8.23
C ASN A 225 -10.92 4.76 -7.35
N ALA A 226 -10.55 3.59 -7.86
CA ALA A 226 -10.73 2.32 -7.17
C ALA A 226 -9.78 2.12 -5.97
N SER A 227 -8.78 3.00 -5.82
CA SER A 227 -7.76 2.92 -4.79
C SER A 227 -8.18 3.57 -3.46
N VAL A 228 -7.35 3.39 -2.44
CA VAL A 228 -7.46 4.10 -1.14
C VAL A 228 -6.66 5.41 -1.12
N PHE A 229 -6.11 5.83 -2.26
CA PHE A 229 -5.27 7.01 -2.39
C PHE A 229 -6.11 8.24 -2.71
N THR A 230 -5.89 9.32 -1.96
CA THR A 230 -6.20 10.68 -2.40
C THR A 230 -4.97 11.25 -3.08
N LEU A 231 -5.11 11.78 -4.30
CA LEU A 231 -4.02 12.38 -5.06
C LEU A 231 -4.36 13.83 -5.40
N ASP A 232 -3.50 14.75 -4.98
CA ASP A 232 -3.53 16.14 -5.43
C ASP A 232 -2.74 16.28 -6.75
N ASN A 233 -3.45 16.31 -7.88
CA ASN A 233 -2.87 16.36 -9.21
C ASN A 233 -2.81 17.78 -9.80
N GLY A 234 -3.48 18.76 -9.21
CA GLY A 234 -3.55 20.12 -9.77
C GLY A 234 -4.18 20.14 -11.17
N ASN A 235 -3.60 20.92 -12.09
CA ASN A 235 -4.10 21.07 -13.46
C ASN A 235 -3.59 19.94 -14.36
N VAL A 236 -4.51 19.12 -14.85
CA VAL A 236 -4.20 17.98 -15.73
C VAL A 236 -4.61 18.30 -17.16
N THR A 237 -3.74 17.97 -18.11
CA THR A 237 -3.97 18.16 -19.54
C THR A 237 -3.79 16.84 -20.29
N PHE A 238 -4.72 16.55 -21.20
CA PHE A 238 -4.71 15.39 -22.07
C PHE A 238 -4.70 15.81 -23.53
N THR A 239 -3.97 15.06 -24.35
CA THR A 239 -4.13 15.07 -25.81
C THR A 239 -5.22 14.09 -26.18
N ASN A 240 -6.19 14.52 -26.99
CA ASN A 240 -7.35 13.72 -27.38
C ASN A 240 -7.21 13.25 -28.83
N PHE A 241 -7.59 12.01 -29.09
CA PHE A 241 -7.58 11.40 -30.41
C PHE A 241 -8.92 10.74 -30.72
N VAL A 242 -9.31 10.78 -32.00
CA VAL A 242 -10.37 9.92 -32.55
C VAL A 242 -9.70 9.01 -33.57
N GLY A 243 -9.76 7.70 -33.34
CA GLY A 243 -8.88 6.75 -34.04
C GLY A 243 -7.42 7.05 -33.68
N ASP A 244 -6.62 7.43 -34.67
CA ASP A 244 -5.21 7.83 -34.52
C ASP A 244 -4.97 9.30 -34.88
N ILE A 245 -6.04 10.07 -35.09
CA ILE A 245 -5.97 11.49 -35.46
C ILE A 245 -6.12 12.33 -34.19
N GLU A 246 -5.14 13.20 -33.92
CA GLU A 246 -5.25 14.19 -32.84
C GLU A 246 -6.38 15.16 -33.16
N VAL A 247 -7.34 15.25 -32.24
CA VAL A 247 -8.51 16.13 -32.37
C VAL A 247 -8.43 17.32 -31.44
N GLY A 248 -7.54 17.34 -30.45
CA GLY A 248 -7.39 18.51 -29.59
C GLY A 248 -6.82 18.22 -28.21
N THR A 249 -7.05 19.15 -27.28
CA THR A 249 -6.54 19.09 -25.91
C THR A 249 -7.69 19.27 -24.91
N LEU A 250 -7.74 18.41 -23.88
CA LEU A 250 -8.67 18.50 -22.76
C LEU A 250 -7.91 18.92 -21.50
N THR A 251 -8.53 19.75 -20.67
CA THR A 251 -7.98 20.23 -19.40
C THR A 251 -8.96 20.02 -18.27
N ILE A 252 -8.44 19.52 -17.15
CA ILE A 252 -9.13 19.37 -15.86
C ILE A 252 -8.40 20.25 -14.85
N PRO A 253 -8.98 21.38 -14.42
CA PRO A 253 -8.34 22.26 -13.46
C PRO A 253 -8.47 21.73 -12.03
N ASN A 254 -7.42 21.93 -11.22
CA ASN A 254 -7.41 21.65 -9.77
C ASN A 254 -7.97 20.27 -9.38
N LEU A 255 -7.56 19.23 -10.11
CA LEU A 255 -7.97 17.86 -9.88
C LEU A 255 -7.38 17.32 -8.58
N VAL A 256 -8.25 16.96 -7.65
CA VAL A 256 -7.92 16.14 -6.47
C VAL A 256 -8.73 14.85 -6.56
N LEU A 257 -8.07 13.75 -6.91
CA LEU A 257 -8.71 12.44 -7.00
C LEU A 257 -8.85 11.85 -5.60
N LYS A 258 -10.08 11.63 -5.15
CA LYS A 258 -10.40 10.96 -3.88
C LYS A 258 -10.87 9.53 -4.15
N PRO A 259 -10.77 8.60 -3.17
CA PRO A 259 -11.35 7.26 -3.30
C PRO A 259 -12.83 7.31 -3.70
N GLY A 260 -13.23 6.49 -4.67
CA GLY A 260 -14.58 6.46 -5.24
C GLY A 260 -14.73 7.35 -6.49
N ASP A 261 -15.96 7.79 -6.76
CA ASP A 261 -16.29 8.56 -7.96
C ASP A 261 -16.05 10.06 -7.76
N ASN A 262 -15.31 10.67 -8.69
CA ASN A 262 -14.97 12.09 -8.67
C ASN A 262 -15.66 12.80 -9.82
N VAL A 263 -16.66 13.63 -9.54
CA VAL A 263 -17.32 14.47 -10.54
C VAL A 263 -16.56 15.78 -10.68
N VAL A 264 -15.98 16.01 -11.85
CA VAL A 264 -15.11 17.18 -12.13
C VAL A 264 -15.50 17.87 -13.42
N ASN A 265 -15.24 19.17 -13.48
CA ASN A 265 -15.46 19.98 -14.67
C ASN A 265 -14.31 19.78 -15.66
N ILE A 266 -14.65 19.66 -16.93
CA ILE A 266 -13.69 19.54 -18.03
C ILE A 266 -13.91 20.63 -19.06
N THR A 267 -12.82 21.03 -19.69
CA THR A 267 -12.84 21.92 -20.86
C THR A 267 -11.95 21.35 -21.95
N ALA A 268 -12.32 21.51 -23.21
CA ALA A 268 -11.48 21.09 -24.30
C ALA A 268 -11.50 22.07 -25.48
N SER A 269 -10.36 22.16 -26.15
CA SER A 269 -10.20 22.80 -27.45
C SER A 269 -10.03 21.71 -28.49
N MET A 270 -11.04 21.52 -29.33
CA MET A 270 -11.10 20.42 -30.30
C MET A 270 -11.36 20.89 -31.74
N ASN A 271 -10.85 20.15 -32.71
CA ASN A 271 -11.13 20.33 -34.13
C ASN A 271 -12.50 19.73 -34.47
N GLN A 272 -13.53 20.58 -34.42
CA GLN A 272 -14.92 20.20 -34.67
C GLN A 272 -15.13 19.59 -36.07
N SER A 273 -14.40 20.03 -37.09
CA SER A 273 -14.52 19.48 -38.44
C SER A 273 -14.09 18.02 -38.51
N ILE A 274 -13.01 17.64 -37.81
CA ILE A 274 -12.56 16.24 -37.75
C ILE A 274 -13.59 15.40 -36.99
N ILE A 275 -14.11 15.90 -35.86
CA ILE A 275 -15.11 15.19 -35.05
C ILE A 275 -16.42 14.99 -35.82
N LEU A 276 -16.92 16.04 -36.48
CA LEU A 276 -18.13 15.97 -37.30
C LEU A 276 -17.97 14.99 -38.47
N ASN A 277 -16.82 14.99 -39.14
CA ASN A 277 -16.55 14.01 -40.19
C ASN A 277 -16.49 12.59 -39.62
N ALA A 278 -15.86 12.38 -38.45
CA ALA A 278 -15.74 11.08 -37.83
C ALA A 278 -17.09 10.50 -37.38
N VAL A 279 -17.95 11.31 -36.75
CA VAL A 279 -19.27 10.84 -36.27
C VAL A 279 -20.20 10.50 -37.44
N GLN A 280 -19.98 11.04 -38.63
CA GLN A 280 -20.76 10.74 -39.83
C GLN A 280 -20.32 9.45 -40.55
N GLN A 281 -19.21 8.82 -40.16
CA GLN A 281 -18.77 7.54 -40.72
C GLN A 281 -19.43 6.35 -40.01
N GLU A 282 -19.61 5.24 -40.72
CA GLU A 282 -19.97 3.97 -40.07
C GLU A 282 -18.79 3.46 -39.22
N PRO A 283 -19.04 2.87 -38.03
CA PRO A 283 -20.36 2.58 -37.44
C PRO A 283 -20.97 3.75 -36.63
N TYR A 284 -20.20 4.80 -36.35
CA TYR A 284 -20.54 5.87 -35.40
C TYR A 284 -21.77 6.68 -35.77
N CYS A 285 -22.05 6.85 -37.07
CA CYS A 285 -23.22 7.59 -37.55
C CYS A 285 -24.56 6.95 -37.19
N LYS A 286 -24.57 5.67 -36.77
CA LYS A 286 -25.77 4.96 -36.33
C LYS A 286 -26.11 5.23 -34.87
N THR A 287 -25.10 5.46 -34.03
CA THR A 287 -25.26 5.65 -32.58
C THR A 287 -25.03 7.10 -32.14
N GLY A 288 -24.27 7.88 -32.91
CA GLY A 288 -23.77 9.19 -32.49
C GLY A 288 -22.59 9.12 -31.51
N ILE A 289 -22.17 7.91 -31.11
CA ILE A 289 -21.16 7.70 -30.08
C ILE A 289 -19.80 7.56 -30.75
N LEU A 290 -18.82 8.35 -30.29
CA LEU A 290 -17.43 8.30 -30.73
C LEU A 290 -16.49 7.90 -29.59
N PRO A 291 -15.57 6.96 -29.83
CA PRO A 291 -14.49 6.65 -28.89
C PRO A 291 -13.39 7.70 -28.97
N PHE A 292 -13.16 8.41 -27.87
CA PHE A 292 -12.03 9.31 -27.69
C PHE A 292 -10.92 8.59 -26.94
N LYS A 293 -9.72 8.54 -27.50
CA LYS A 293 -8.52 8.13 -26.77
C LYS A 293 -7.90 9.37 -26.12
N LEU A 294 -7.66 9.32 -24.83
CA LEU A 294 -7.04 10.36 -24.03
C LEU A 294 -5.62 9.90 -23.65
N LEU A 295 -4.64 10.75 -23.91
CA LEU A 295 -3.25 10.51 -23.53
C LEU A 295 -2.76 11.66 -22.65
N GLY A 296 -2.21 11.35 -21.47
CA GLY A 296 -1.67 12.36 -20.57
C GLY A 296 -0.60 13.21 -21.25
N LYS A 297 -0.71 14.53 -21.12
CA LYS A 297 0.23 15.51 -21.70
C LYS A 297 1.04 16.23 -20.63
N SER A 298 0.37 16.75 -19.61
CA SER A 298 1.03 17.47 -18.52
C SER A 298 0.19 17.46 -17.25
N VAL A 299 0.88 17.57 -16.12
CA VAL A 299 0.28 17.72 -14.78
C VAL A 299 1.03 18.84 -14.09
N ILE A 300 0.32 19.92 -13.74
CA ILE A 300 0.92 21.11 -13.13
C ILE A 300 0.21 21.40 -11.82
N ASN A 301 0.92 21.36 -10.70
CA ASN A 301 0.39 21.77 -9.41
C ASN A 301 1.22 22.91 -8.82
N HIS A 302 0.57 23.93 -8.27
CA HIS A 302 1.24 25.12 -7.71
C HIS A 302 2.30 25.79 -8.61
N GLY A 303 2.21 25.62 -9.94
CA GLY A 303 3.17 26.15 -10.91
C GLY A 303 4.35 25.21 -11.23
N GLU A 304 4.42 24.04 -10.58
CA GLU A 304 5.44 23.03 -10.81
C GLU A 304 4.94 21.90 -11.72
N ASN A 305 5.83 21.38 -12.56
CA ASN A 305 5.52 20.29 -13.47
C ASN A 305 5.76 18.93 -12.77
N LEU A 306 4.67 18.18 -12.58
CA LEU A 306 4.70 16.88 -11.90
C LEU A 306 4.95 15.77 -12.92
N THR A 307 6.21 15.60 -13.31
CA THR A 307 6.60 14.69 -14.40
C THR A 307 6.24 13.24 -14.11
N TYR A 308 6.24 12.81 -12.85
CA TYR A 308 5.88 11.45 -12.44
C TYR A 308 4.39 11.13 -12.68
N PHE A 309 3.48 12.08 -12.43
CA PHE A 309 2.06 11.92 -12.75
C PHE A 309 1.81 12.05 -14.26
N ALA A 310 2.47 13.01 -14.92
CA ALA A 310 2.36 13.16 -16.36
C ALA A 310 2.81 11.89 -17.10
N ALA A 311 3.92 11.28 -16.69
CA ALA A 311 4.42 10.03 -17.25
C ALA A 311 3.46 8.85 -17.02
N ALA A 312 2.83 8.78 -15.84
CA ALA A 312 1.82 7.76 -15.56
C ALA A 312 0.62 7.88 -16.50
N LEU A 313 0.05 9.09 -16.64
CA LEU A 313 -1.08 9.36 -17.53
C LEU A 313 -0.71 9.22 -19.02
N ALA A 314 0.56 9.38 -19.38
CA ALA A 314 1.06 9.21 -20.74
C ALA A 314 1.44 7.74 -21.07
N SER A 315 1.41 6.84 -20.09
CA SER A 315 1.90 5.47 -20.27
C SER A 315 0.93 4.55 -21.02
N SER A 316 -0.34 4.95 -21.13
CA SER A 316 -1.38 4.21 -21.85
C SER A 316 -2.52 5.14 -22.29
N ASN A 317 -3.25 4.73 -23.33
CA ASN A 317 -4.43 5.46 -23.78
C ASN A 317 -5.64 5.06 -22.96
N GLN A 318 -6.37 6.04 -22.44
CA GLN A 318 -7.69 5.83 -21.87
C GLN A 318 -8.75 6.08 -22.94
N THR A 319 -9.61 5.10 -23.23
CA THR A 319 -10.71 5.28 -24.18
C THR A 319 -11.99 5.64 -23.43
N VAL A 320 -12.64 6.73 -23.85
CA VAL A 320 -13.93 7.19 -23.31
C VAL A 320 -14.92 7.33 -24.47
N GLU A 321 -16.06 6.67 -24.34
CA GLU A 321 -17.15 6.76 -25.30
C GLU A 321 -17.97 8.04 -25.03
N ILE A 322 -18.10 8.91 -26.03
CA ILE A 322 -18.84 10.17 -25.91
C ILE A 322 -19.95 10.21 -26.94
N ASP A 323 -21.19 10.46 -26.50
CA ASP A 323 -22.35 10.64 -27.37
C ASP A 323 -22.37 12.02 -28.02
N ILE A 324 -21.52 12.19 -29.03
CA ILE A 324 -21.42 13.42 -29.82
C ILE A 324 -22.74 13.71 -30.55
N GLY A 325 -23.46 12.68 -30.99
CA GLY A 325 -24.76 12.84 -31.65
C GLY A 325 -25.81 13.51 -30.74
N ALA A 326 -25.93 13.05 -29.49
CA ALA A 326 -26.81 13.66 -28.51
C ALA A 326 -26.41 15.11 -28.19
N ILE A 327 -25.12 15.39 -28.05
CA ILE A 327 -24.62 16.74 -27.77
C ILE A 327 -24.93 17.70 -28.94
N LEU A 328 -24.65 17.28 -30.17
CA LEU A 328 -24.95 18.07 -31.37
C LEU A 328 -26.45 18.33 -31.52
N LYS A 329 -27.29 17.33 -31.25
CA LYS A 329 -28.75 17.51 -31.28
C LYS A 329 -29.23 18.48 -30.21
N LYS A 330 -28.68 18.38 -28.99
CA LYS A 330 -29.04 19.24 -27.86
C LYS A 330 -28.65 20.69 -28.07
N ASP A 331 -27.40 20.94 -28.49
CA ASP A 331 -26.85 22.30 -28.53
C ASP A 331 -27.09 23.01 -29.88
N LEU A 332 -27.19 22.24 -30.98
CA LEU A 332 -27.22 22.77 -32.35
C LEU A 332 -28.45 22.34 -33.17
N ASP A 333 -29.35 21.53 -32.60
CA ASP A 333 -30.48 20.89 -33.32
C ASP A 333 -30.00 20.10 -34.58
N TYR A 334 -28.77 19.57 -34.51
CA TYR A 334 -28.14 18.85 -35.61
C TYR A 334 -28.27 17.32 -35.43
N GLU A 335 -28.93 16.65 -36.37
CA GLU A 335 -28.99 15.19 -36.40
C GLU A 335 -27.86 14.60 -37.26
N VAL A 336 -27.04 13.76 -36.63
CA VAL A 336 -25.98 13.01 -37.33
C VAL A 336 -26.59 12.06 -38.34
N LYS A 337 -26.08 12.09 -39.57
CA LYS A 337 -26.46 11.18 -40.66
C LYS A 337 -25.22 10.48 -41.19
N CYS A 338 -25.36 9.22 -41.55
CA CYS A 338 -24.30 8.50 -42.23
C CYS A 338 -24.00 9.15 -43.58
N GLN A 339 -22.73 9.46 -43.84
CA GLN A 339 -22.31 9.79 -45.19
C GLN A 339 -22.54 8.57 -46.09
N SER A 340 -23.34 8.74 -47.14
CA SER A 340 -23.43 7.73 -48.20
C SER A 340 -22.05 7.56 -48.81
N LYS A 341 -21.53 6.33 -48.82
CA LYS A 341 -20.37 5.96 -49.65
C LYS A 341 -20.70 6.32 -51.10
N ASN A 342 -20.32 7.52 -51.52
CA ASN A 342 -20.13 7.82 -52.92
C ASN A 342 -18.66 7.47 -53.22
N ASP A 343 -18.50 6.70 -54.29
CA ASP A 343 -17.28 6.08 -54.82
C ASP A 343 -16.02 6.95 -54.79
#